data_AF-N6VGM4-F1
#
_entry.id   AF-N6VGM4-F1
#
_cell.length_a   1.000
_cell.length_b   1.000
_cell.length_c   1.000
_cell.angle_alpha   90.00
_cell.angle_beta   90.00
_cell.angle_gamma   90.00
#
_symmetry.space_group_name_H-M   'P 1'
#
loop_
_entity.id
_entity.type
_entity.pdbx_description
1 polymer ?
#
loop_
_entity_poly.entity_id
_entity_poly.type
_entity_poly.pdbx_seq_one_letter_code
_entity_poly.pdbx_strand_id
1 'polypeptide(L)'
;MTMTNVNISNVKMGVWMKNGNLTVNGGTISEVQTGITMTGGGRLMVNEGTRITFTSGGTRNYGIGVGGEVTANITGAEITGSGSGKGTGVYATGAKAVTMEEVRISNVSEGVEAKGGILAMKGGSIGFMGEYGISLNQGGGVLKDVRMIYTGSSPTADFIKVVDGTVIAEGIKIDGNGYGQGMSVTQKGHVVLIKPNYINVDKGMTVSEGIVRMFGGEIGFTGDYGVYLKKGGAALIAVTIKGNRTGKTGIKLNEGRIDLYKTNIRDVHKGMTITEGIVRMEGGSMEFKGDYGVYLTKSIAALKNVRITGPSNKGTGVYVQSGVGAVMMKEVRISEVEKGVEVISGNLMMHKGSVAFNGGHGVSLIGGNAALKDVNITGQDHETEVAVKALMGTVAIKGGEMSNVGTGVEATNGGAVWLVDTSLRDVYKGVSVEDGVVHMEGGEIGFMGERGVSLTRGQALLDDVSITGPGDEGTGCMQRGRER
;
A
#
# COMPACT_ATOMS: atom_id res chain seq x y z
N MET A 1 8.00 11.03 -48.55
CA MET A 1 7.07 12.17 -48.73
C MET A 1 7.35 13.18 -47.63
N THR A 2 7.39 14.46 -47.96
CA THR A 2 7.51 15.56 -46.98
C THR A 2 6.32 16.48 -47.16
N MET A 3 5.63 16.78 -46.06
CA MET A 3 4.48 17.69 -46.00
C MET A 3 4.86 18.87 -45.11
N THR A 4 4.72 20.10 -45.61
CA THR A 4 5.01 21.31 -44.84
C THR A 4 3.78 22.21 -44.86
N ASN A 5 3.22 22.51 -43.69
CA ASN A 5 2.02 23.35 -43.50
C ASN A 5 0.83 22.94 -44.39
N VAL A 6 0.66 21.63 -44.62
CA VAL A 6 -0.45 21.10 -45.40
C VAL A 6 -1.69 21.01 -44.50
N ASN A 7 -2.81 21.55 -44.98
CA ASN A 7 -4.10 21.45 -44.29
C ASN A 7 -4.99 20.44 -45.00
N ILE A 8 -5.52 19.47 -44.26
CA ILE A 8 -6.36 18.38 -44.75
C ILE A 8 -7.66 18.37 -43.97
N SER A 9 -8.80 18.39 -44.66
CA SER A 9 -10.11 18.29 -44.04
C SER A 9 -11.13 17.54 -44.90
N ASN A 10 -12.24 17.10 -44.29
CA ASN A 10 -13.35 16.41 -44.96
C ASN A 10 -12.96 15.15 -45.75
N VAL A 11 -11.98 14.40 -45.22
CA VAL A 11 -11.55 13.11 -45.79
C VAL A 11 -11.62 12.03 -44.73
N LYS A 12 -11.82 10.77 -45.16
CA LYS A 12 -11.85 9.64 -44.22
C LYS A 12 -10.53 9.47 -43.47
N MET A 13 -9.42 9.44 -44.20
CA MET A 13 -8.06 9.30 -43.66
C MET A 13 -7.24 10.51 -44.08
N GLY A 14 -6.60 11.19 -43.12
CA GLY A 14 -5.77 12.35 -43.40
C GLY A 14 -4.54 11.99 -44.23
N VAL A 15 -3.73 11.06 -43.72
CA VAL A 15 -2.54 10.56 -44.42
C VAL A 15 -2.46 9.04 -44.29
N TRP A 16 -2.20 8.35 -45.40
CA TRP A 16 -1.91 6.92 -45.41
C TRP A 16 -0.61 6.65 -46.16
N MET A 17 0.33 5.94 -45.53
CA MET A 17 1.57 5.51 -46.16
C MET A 17 1.87 4.04 -45.85
N LYS A 18 2.29 3.30 -46.88
CA LYS A 18 2.82 1.95 -46.79
C LYS A 18 4.26 1.94 -47.29
N ASN A 19 5.20 1.61 -46.40
CA ASN A 19 6.65 1.67 -46.62
C ASN A 19 7.19 3.09 -46.94
N GLY A 20 8.50 3.27 -46.73
CA GLY A 20 9.21 4.52 -47.04
C GLY A 20 9.20 5.51 -45.87
N ASN A 21 9.54 6.78 -46.14
CA ASN A 21 9.65 7.80 -45.09
C ASN A 21 8.58 8.89 -45.27
N LEU A 22 7.90 9.25 -44.18
CA LEU A 22 6.96 10.37 -44.10
C LEU A 22 7.49 11.41 -43.11
N THR A 23 7.56 12.66 -43.54
CA THR A 23 7.84 13.81 -42.66
C THR A 23 6.71 14.82 -42.76
N VAL A 24 6.15 15.22 -41.62
CA VAL A 24 5.08 16.22 -41.50
C VAL A 24 5.59 17.37 -40.63
N ASN A 25 5.63 18.57 -41.19
CA ASN A 25 6.11 19.80 -40.57
C ASN A 25 4.93 20.79 -40.47
N GLY A 26 4.27 20.85 -39.32
CA GLY A 26 3.12 21.75 -39.12
C GLY A 26 1.86 21.32 -39.87
N GLY A 27 0.95 22.27 -40.08
CA GLY A 27 -0.34 22.06 -40.76
C GLY A 27 -1.43 21.44 -39.88
N THR A 28 -2.64 21.35 -40.44
CA THR A 28 -3.81 20.79 -39.75
C THR A 28 -4.37 19.56 -40.46
N ILE A 29 -4.80 18.57 -39.69
CA ILE A 29 -5.60 17.45 -40.17
C ILE A 29 -6.87 17.46 -39.32
N SER A 30 -8.02 17.83 -39.89
CA SER A 30 -9.27 18.01 -39.15
C SER A 30 -10.45 17.32 -39.85
N GLU A 31 -11.53 17.05 -39.11
CA GLU A 31 -12.74 16.45 -39.69
C GLU A 31 -12.47 15.11 -40.40
N VAL A 32 -11.47 14.37 -39.89
CA VAL A 32 -11.10 13.05 -40.39
C VAL A 32 -11.59 11.95 -39.48
N GLN A 33 -11.74 10.72 -39.99
CA GLN A 33 -11.94 9.54 -39.13
C GLN A 33 -10.61 9.08 -38.52
N THR A 34 -9.54 9.12 -39.32
CA THR A 34 -8.19 8.72 -38.91
C THR A 34 -7.20 9.79 -39.34
N GLY A 35 -6.29 10.20 -38.45
CA GLY A 35 -5.28 11.22 -38.77
C GLY A 35 -4.19 10.70 -39.70
N ILE A 36 -3.13 10.15 -39.14
CA ILE A 36 -1.99 9.59 -39.87
C ILE A 36 -1.93 8.08 -39.65
N THR A 37 -1.86 7.30 -40.73
CA THR A 37 -1.57 5.86 -40.67
C THR A 37 -0.30 5.55 -41.46
N MET A 38 0.69 4.93 -40.80
CA MET A 38 1.89 4.43 -41.47
C MET A 38 2.15 2.97 -41.12
N THR A 39 2.35 2.14 -42.14
CA THR A 39 2.60 0.70 -41.98
C THR A 39 3.75 0.22 -42.86
N GLY A 40 4.28 -0.99 -42.59
CA GLY A 40 5.39 -1.56 -43.34
C GLY A 40 6.74 -1.18 -42.72
N GLY A 41 7.74 -0.84 -43.53
CA GLY A 41 9.06 -0.40 -43.05
C GLY A 41 9.35 1.06 -43.35
N GLY A 42 10.00 1.76 -42.42
CA GLY A 42 10.51 3.12 -42.63
C GLY A 42 10.29 4.07 -41.45
N ARG A 43 10.47 5.38 -41.68
CA ARG A 43 10.44 6.40 -40.62
C ARG A 43 9.24 7.34 -40.76
N LEU A 44 8.48 7.48 -39.67
CA LEU A 44 7.53 8.58 -39.49
C LEU A 44 8.20 9.70 -38.68
N MET A 45 8.12 10.93 -39.15
CA MET A 45 8.52 12.12 -38.40
C MET A 45 7.36 13.12 -38.42
N VAL A 46 6.84 13.47 -37.26
CA VAL A 46 5.80 14.50 -37.08
C VAL A 46 6.39 15.57 -36.17
N ASN A 47 6.54 16.77 -36.69
CA ASN A 47 7.22 17.86 -36.01
C ASN A 47 6.23 18.86 -35.40
N GLU A 48 6.77 19.76 -34.59
CA GLU A 48 6.01 20.74 -33.82
C GLU A 48 5.06 21.56 -34.72
N GLY A 49 3.90 21.90 -34.16
CA GLY A 49 2.88 22.69 -34.85
C GLY A 49 1.89 21.87 -35.67
N THR A 50 2.09 20.56 -35.83
CA THR A 50 1.08 19.67 -36.45
C THR A 50 -0.09 19.47 -35.49
N ARG A 51 -1.31 19.78 -35.97
CA ARG A 51 -2.57 19.64 -35.22
C ARG A 51 -3.47 18.60 -35.89
N ILE A 52 -3.85 17.56 -35.15
CA ILE A 52 -4.72 16.48 -35.61
C ILE A 52 -6.00 16.49 -34.78
N THR A 53 -7.14 16.70 -35.43
CA THR A 53 -8.47 16.53 -34.84
C THR A 53 -9.22 15.45 -35.61
N PHE A 54 -9.55 14.36 -34.93
CA PHE A 54 -10.22 13.21 -35.55
C PHE A 54 -11.58 12.92 -34.90
N THR A 55 -12.51 12.36 -35.66
CA THR A 55 -13.94 12.20 -35.32
C THR A 55 -14.26 10.80 -34.84
N SER A 56 -15.36 10.68 -34.11
CA SER A 56 -15.87 9.39 -33.67
C SER A 56 -16.57 8.63 -34.81
N GLY A 57 -16.03 7.48 -35.23
CA GLY A 57 -16.73 6.57 -36.14
C GLY A 57 -15.84 5.46 -36.73
N GLY A 58 -16.42 4.27 -36.96
CA GLY A 58 -15.78 3.16 -37.68
C GLY A 58 -14.71 2.33 -36.93
N THR A 59 -14.19 1.30 -37.58
CA THR A 59 -13.08 0.45 -37.08
C THR A 59 -11.73 1.17 -37.28
N ARG A 60 -10.81 1.09 -36.31
CA ARG A 60 -9.47 1.74 -36.32
C ARG A 60 -9.51 3.28 -36.29
N ASN A 61 -10.08 3.81 -35.21
CA ASN A 61 -10.17 5.25 -34.98
C ASN A 61 -9.00 5.75 -34.12
N TYR A 62 -8.07 6.50 -34.72
CA TYR A 62 -6.92 7.06 -34.01
C TYR A 62 -6.37 8.33 -34.65
N GLY A 63 -5.67 9.13 -33.85
CA GLY A 63 -4.94 10.31 -34.32
C GLY A 63 -3.71 9.91 -35.13
N ILE A 64 -2.82 9.10 -34.56
CA ILE A 64 -1.64 8.55 -35.26
C ILE A 64 -1.58 7.04 -35.04
N GLY A 65 -1.60 6.27 -36.12
CA GLY A 65 -1.45 4.81 -36.11
C GLY A 65 -0.18 4.37 -36.80
N VAL A 66 0.63 3.58 -36.12
CA VAL A 66 1.89 3.03 -36.66
C VAL A 66 1.96 1.53 -36.41
N GLY A 67 2.45 0.78 -37.40
CA GLY A 67 2.61 -0.66 -37.28
C GLY A 67 3.59 -1.25 -38.29
N GLY A 68 3.97 -2.52 -38.09
CA GLY A 68 5.12 -3.12 -38.78
C GLY A 68 6.45 -2.52 -38.32
N GLU A 69 7.51 -2.63 -39.10
CA GLU A 69 8.86 -2.15 -38.73
C GLU A 69 9.04 -0.60 -38.73
N VAL A 70 7.94 0.15 -38.57
CA VAL A 70 7.98 1.62 -38.53
C VAL A 70 8.69 2.10 -37.26
N THR A 71 9.56 3.09 -37.43
CA THR A 71 10.12 3.91 -36.35
C THR A 71 9.52 5.31 -36.42
N ALA A 72 8.74 5.69 -35.42
CA ALA A 72 8.07 6.99 -35.36
C ALA A 72 8.74 7.94 -34.37
N ASN A 73 8.93 9.19 -34.78
CA ASN A 73 9.32 10.30 -33.91
C ASN A 73 8.27 11.40 -34.03
N ILE A 74 7.63 11.73 -32.92
CA ILE A 74 6.52 12.68 -32.84
C ILE A 74 6.92 13.74 -31.82
N THR A 75 7.08 14.99 -32.25
CA THR A 75 7.54 16.09 -31.40
C THR A 75 6.52 17.23 -31.46
N GLY A 76 6.04 17.68 -30.30
CA GLY A 76 5.20 18.87 -30.17
C GLY A 76 3.84 18.80 -30.88
N ALA A 77 3.39 17.62 -31.31
CA ALA A 77 2.11 17.44 -31.98
C ALA A 77 0.93 17.60 -31.01
N GLU A 78 -0.16 18.19 -31.48
CA GLU A 78 -1.43 18.23 -30.76
C GLU A 78 -2.42 17.26 -31.41
N ILE A 79 -2.90 16.30 -30.63
CA ILE A 79 -3.80 15.23 -31.08
C ILE A 79 -5.07 15.30 -30.23
N THR A 80 -6.20 15.59 -30.88
CA THR A 80 -7.48 15.81 -30.20
C THR A 80 -8.56 14.91 -30.79
N GLY A 81 -9.21 14.10 -29.95
CA GLY A 81 -10.45 13.44 -30.34
C GLY A 81 -11.61 14.43 -30.36
N SER A 82 -12.53 14.30 -31.31
CA SER A 82 -13.77 15.08 -31.36
C SER A 82 -14.99 14.19 -31.06
N GLY A 83 -15.96 14.76 -30.33
CA GLY A 83 -17.15 14.05 -29.87
C GLY A 83 -16.98 13.45 -28.46
N SER A 84 -17.81 12.45 -28.12
CA SER A 84 -17.88 11.81 -26.79
C SER A 84 -16.69 10.91 -26.43
N GLY A 85 -15.48 11.29 -26.84
CA GLY A 85 -14.22 10.56 -26.59
C GLY A 85 -14.22 9.15 -27.13
N LYS A 86 -14.27 8.99 -28.46
CA LYS A 86 -14.08 7.69 -29.12
C LYS A 86 -12.76 7.69 -29.89
N GLY A 87 -11.96 6.63 -29.71
CA GLY A 87 -10.71 6.39 -30.43
C GLY A 87 -9.44 6.65 -29.61
N THR A 88 -8.31 6.25 -30.17
CA THR A 88 -7.00 6.26 -29.50
C THR A 88 -6.15 7.44 -29.98
N GLY A 89 -5.47 8.16 -29.09
CA GLY A 89 -4.56 9.23 -29.51
C GLY A 89 -3.42 8.71 -30.41
N VAL A 90 -2.62 7.77 -29.88
CA VAL A 90 -1.56 7.08 -30.61
C VAL A 90 -1.73 5.57 -30.52
N TYR A 91 -1.81 4.89 -31.66
CA TYR A 91 -2.01 3.45 -31.77
C TYR A 91 -0.79 2.79 -32.44
N ALA A 92 0.04 2.14 -31.64
CA ALA A 92 1.34 1.60 -32.03
C ALA A 92 1.38 0.07 -31.91
N THR A 93 0.72 -0.63 -32.83
CA THR A 93 0.69 -2.11 -32.81
C THR A 93 1.67 -2.71 -33.79
N GLY A 94 2.67 -3.41 -33.26
CA GLY A 94 3.73 -4.04 -34.04
C GLY A 94 4.78 -3.06 -34.57
N ALA A 95 4.73 -1.79 -34.15
CA ALA A 95 5.75 -0.78 -34.45
C ALA A 95 7.11 -1.18 -33.83
N LYS A 96 8.22 -0.85 -34.50
CA LYS A 96 9.56 -1.09 -33.95
C LYS A 96 9.83 -0.16 -32.76
N ALA A 97 9.56 1.13 -32.94
CA ALA A 97 9.68 2.12 -31.88
C ALA A 97 8.81 3.35 -32.15
N VAL A 98 8.29 3.95 -31.08
CA VAL A 98 7.57 5.22 -31.09
C VAL A 98 8.17 6.11 -30.02
N THR A 99 8.73 7.25 -30.45
CA THR A 99 9.26 8.29 -29.58
C THR A 99 8.37 9.51 -29.64
N MET A 100 7.94 9.99 -28.48
CA MET A 100 7.05 11.14 -28.31
C MET A 100 7.71 12.17 -27.39
N GLU A 101 7.88 13.41 -27.85
CA GLU A 101 8.39 14.51 -27.05
C GLU A 101 7.40 15.67 -27.07
N GLU A 102 6.97 16.14 -25.89
CA GLU A 102 6.02 17.25 -25.73
C GLU A 102 4.68 17.10 -26.50
N VAL A 103 4.27 15.86 -26.75
CA VAL A 103 3.00 15.57 -27.43
C VAL A 103 1.83 15.79 -26.49
N ARG A 104 0.78 16.46 -26.98
CA ARG A 104 -0.47 16.70 -26.24
C ARG A 104 -1.61 15.90 -26.85
N ILE A 105 -2.13 14.94 -26.09
CA ILE A 105 -3.30 14.13 -26.43
C ILE A 105 -4.46 14.58 -25.55
N SER A 106 -5.64 14.83 -26.13
CA SER A 106 -6.83 15.21 -25.36
C SER A 106 -8.14 14.71 -25.99
N ASN A 107 -9.19 14.62 -25.17
CA ASN A 107 -10.54 14.23 -25.59
C ASN A 107 -10.60 12.87 -26.32
N VAL A 108 -9.76 11.92 -25.92
CA VAL A 108 -9.72 10.56 -26.48
C VAL A 108 -10.32 9.54 -25.52
N SER A 109 -10.74 8.39 -26.05
CA SER A 109 -11.10 7.24 -25.23
C SER A 109 -9.83 6.69 -24.58
N GLU A 110 -8.88 6.28 -25.40
CA GLU A 110 -7.58 5.77 -24.98
C GLU A 110 -6.44 6.72 -25.38
N GLY A 111 -5.47 6.92 -24.50
CA GLY A 111 -4.34 7.81 -24.79
C GLY A 111 -3.37 7.21 -25.80
N VAL A 112 -2.58 6.24 -25.35
CA VAL A 112 -1.57 5.53 -26.14
C VAL A 112 -1.70 4.03 -25.95
N GLU A 113 -1.79 3.29 -27.05
CA GLU A 113 -1.66 1.83 -27.04
C GLU A 113 -0.37 1.44 -27.75
N ALA A 114 0.53 0.71 -27.07
CA ALA A 114 1.70 0.11 -27.70
C ALA A 114 1.70 -1.40 -27.46
N LYS A 115 1.80 -2.15 -28.58
CA LYS A 115 1.88 -3.62 -28.57
C LYS A 115 3.17 -4.06 -29.23
N GLY A 116 4.14 -4.52 -28.42
CA GLY A 116 5.51 -4.79 -28.82
C GLY A 116 6.34 -3.51 -29.02
N GLY A 117 7.59 -3.69 -29.44
CA GLY A 117 8.51 -2.57 -29.71
C GLY A 117 8.88 -1.74 -28.48
N ILE A 118 9.32 -0.50 -28.72
CA ILE A 118 9.65 0.48 -27.66
C ILE A 118 8.69 1.67 -27.76
N LEU A 119 8.03 2.02 -26.66
CA LEU A 119 7.38 3.32 -26.48
C LEU A 119 8.25 4.19 -25.57
N ALA A 120 8.72 5.33 -26.08
CA ALA A 120 9.40 6.34 -25.30
C ALA A 120 8.59 7.65 -25.33
N MET A 121 8.22 8.17 -24.16
CA MET A 121 7.52 9.43 -24.04
C MET A 121 8.20 10.34 -23.02
N LYS A 122 8.49 11.59 -23.42
CA LYS A 122 9.11 12.61 -22.58
C LYS A 122 8.27 13.89 -22.61
N GLY A 123 7.88 14.38 -21.44
CA GLY A 123 7.02 15.54 -21.29
C GLY A 123 5.62 15.33 -21.88
N GLY A 124 4.97 16.42 -22.25
CA GLY A 124 3.62 16.38 -22.84
C GLY A 124 2.51 15.96 -21.86
N SER A 125 1.31 15.75 -22.41
CA SER A 125 0.12 15.43 -21.62
C SER A 125 -0.85 14.48 -22.32
N ILE A 126 -1.50 13.62 -21.55
CA ILE A 126 -2.57 12.72 -22.03
C ILE A 126 -3.84 12.96 -21.23
N GLY A 127 -4.88 13.47 -21.89
CA GLY A 127 -6.24 13.53 -21.38
C GLY A 127 -7.11 12.43 -21.99
N PHE A 128 -7.62 11.50 -21.18
CA PHE A 128 -8.40 10.34 -21.64
C PHE A 128 -9.63 10.08 -20.75
N MET A 129 -10.64 9.38 -21.28
CA MET A 129 -11.88 9.06 -20.55
C MET A 129 -12.31 7.60 -20.59
N GLY A 130 -11.65 6.78 -21.42
CA GLY A 130 -11.93 5.37 -21.62
C GLY A 130 -11.07 4.46 -20.74
N GLU A 131 -10.65 3.33 -21.30
CA GLU A 131 -10.03 2.25 -20.51
C GLU A 131 -8.64 2.57 -19.99
N TYR A 132 -7.82 3.32 -20.75
CA TYR A 132 -6.46 3.59 -20.33
C TYR A 132 -5.80 4.85 -20.90
N GLY A 133 -4.89 5.42 -20.11
CA GLY A 133 -4.00 6.50 -20.53
C GLY A 133 -2.86 5.96 -21.40
N ILE A 134 -2.12 4.98 -20.88
CA ILE A 134 -1.10 4.24 -21.62
C ILE A 134 -1.30 2.74 -21.38
N SER A 135 -1.37 1.96 -22.45
CA SER A 135 -1.37 0.50 -22.42
C SER A 135 -0.11 -0.04 -23.10
N LEU A 136 0.62 -0.89 -22.37
CA LEU A 136 1.85 -1.55 -22.81
C LEU A 136 1.64 -3.06 -22.77
N ASN A 137 1.64 -3.66 -23.95
CA ASN A 137 1.47 -5.09 -24.14
C ASN A 137 2.68 -5.65 -24.89
N GLN A 138 3.64 -6.20 -24.14
CA GLN A 138 4.96 -6.64 -24.60
C GLN A 138 5.90 -5.48 -24.98
N GLY A 139 7.21 -5.74 -24.96
CA GLY A 139 8.23 -4.75 -25.34
C GLY A 139 8.72 -3.88 -24.17
N GLY A 140 9.12 -2.65 -24.48
CA GLY A 140 9.71 -1.69 -23.54
C GLY A 140 8.95 -0.37 -23.48
N GLY A 141 8.72 0.15 -22.27
CA GLY A 141 8.16 1.48 -22.03
C GLY A 141 9.14 2.38 -21.28
N VAL A 142 9.38 3.59 -21.77
CA VAL A 142 10.17 4.62 -21.08
C VAL A 142 9.35 5.89 -21.00
N LEU A 143 8.95 6.28 -19.79
CA LEU A 143 8.13 7.46 -19.55
C LEU A 143 8.90 8.44 -18.68
N LYS A 144 8.97 9.71 -19.08
CA LYS A 144 9.65 10.76 -18.31
C LYS A 144 8.83 12.03 -18.28
N ASP A 145 8.51 12.53 -17.10
CA ASP A 145 7.81 13.81 -16.89
C ASP A 145 6.44 13.90 -17.62
N VAL A 146 5.80 12.76 -17.84
CA VAL A 146 4.50 12.68 -18.53
C VAL A 146 3.37 13.03 -17.58
N ARG A 147 2.51 13.98 -17.98
CA ARG A 147 1.27 14.30 -17.25
C ARG A 147 0.08 13.53 -17.84
N MET A 148 -0.71 12.89 -16.99
CA MET A 148 -1.94 12.24 -17.40
C MET A 148 -3.12 12.78 -16.57
N ILE A 149 -4.25 13.01 -17.24
CA ILE A 149 -5.46 13.55 -16.66
C ILE A 149 -6.61 12.64 -17.09
N TYR A 150 -7.34 12.10 -16.13
CA TYR A 150 -8.54 11.34 -16.42
C TYR A 150 -9.77 12.22 -16.37
N THR A 151 -10.54 12.21 -17.45
CA THR A 151 -11.79 12.97 -17.60
C THR A 151 -13.00 12.07 -17.70
N GLY A 152 -12.82 10.76 -17.52
CA GLY A 152 -13.90 9.78 -17.43
C GLY A 152 -14.45 9.63 -16.01
N SER A 153 -15.35 8.66 -15.83
CA SER A 153 -16.02 8.37 -14.55
C SER A 153 -15.92 6.91 -14.13
N SER A 154 -15.17 6.07 -14.86
CA SER A 154 -14.93 4.69 -14.45
C SER A 154 -13.86 4.58 -13.35
N PRO A 155 -14.12 3.87 -12.24
CA PRO A 155 -13.13 3.61 -11.19
C PRO A 155 -12.09 2.55 -11.60
N THR A 156 -12.25 1.88 -12.75
CA THR A 156 -11.36 0.79 -13.19
C THR A 156 -10.49 1.15 -14.40
N ALA A 157 -10.56 2.38 -14.89
CA ALA A 157 -9.70 2.83 -15.98
C ALA A 157 -8.24 2.89 -15.50
N ASP A 158 -7.28 2.44 -16.31
CA ASP A 158 -5.87 2.39 -15.94
C ASP A 158 -5.10 3.58 -16.52
N PHE A 159 -4.49 4.43 -15.69
CA PHE A 159 -3.55 5.42 -16.22
C PHE A 159 -2.38 4.76 -16.93
N ILE A 160 -1.83 3.70 -16.33
CA ILE A 160 -0.79 2.87 -16.94
C ILE A 160 -1.16 1.39 -16.77
N LYS A 161 -1.38 0.72 -17.89
CA LYS A 161 -1.66 -0.72 -17.95
C LYS A 161 -0.45 -1.45 -18.51
N VAL A 162 0.17 -2.31 -17.70
CA VAL A 162 1.32 -3.12 -18.08
C VAL A 162 0.92 -4.59 -18.07
N VAL A 163 0.91 -5.22 -19.23
CA VAL A 163 0.52 -6.63 -19.37
C VAL A 163 1.74 -7.55 -19.41
N ASP A 164 2.69 -7.24 -20.28
CA ASP A 164 3.95 -7.97 -20.43
C ASP A 164 5.02 -6.97 -20.89
N GLY A 165 6.29 -7.23 -20.61
CA GLY A 165 7.41 -6.34 -20.93
C GLY A 165 7.94 -5.52 -19.75
N THR A 166 8.84 -4.58 -20.04
CA THR A 166 9.55 -3.78 -19.03
C THR A 166 9.22 -2.30 -19.17
N VAL A 167 8.91 -1.65 -18.06
CA VAL A 167 8.57 -0.22 -18.02
C VAL A 167 9.45 0.50 -17.01
N ILE A 168 10.03 1.62 -17.42
CA ILE A 168 10.70 2.56 -16.53
C ILE A 168 9.97 3.90 -16.66
N ALA A 169 9.44 4.40 -15.55
CA ALA A 169 8.75 5.69 -15.51
C ALA A 169 9.35 6.60 -14.43
N GLU A 170 9.73 7.80 -14.82
CA GLU A 170 10.31 8.83 -13.95
C GLU A 170 9.44 10.09 -13.98
N GLY A 171 9.14 10.66 -12.81
CA GLY A 171 8.50 11.97 -12.70
C GLY A 171 7.08 12.05 -13.27
N ILE A 172 6.40 10.91 -13.44
CA ILE A 172 5.03 10.90 -13.97
C ILE A 172 4.06 11.56 -12.99
N LYS A 173 3.11 12.33 -13.53
CA LYS A 173 2.04 12.97 -12.76
C LYS A 173 0.69 12.48 -13.25
N ILE A 174 -0.10 11.91 -12.36
CA ILE A 174 -1.42 11.35 -12.64
C ILE A 174 -2.47 12.14 -11.84
N ASP A 175 -3.54 12.55 -12.50
CA ASP A 175 -4.70 13.22 -11.88
C ASP A 175 -5.99 12.45 -12.20
N GLY A 176 -6.44 11.66 -11.23
CA GLY A 176 -7.57 10.74 -11.32
C GLY A 176 -8.95 11.37 -11.26
N ASN A 177 -9.07 12.62 -10.80
CA ASN A 177 -10.36 13.27 -10.53
C ASN A 177 -11.32 12.41 -9.67
N GLY A 178 -10.78 11.64 -8.73
CA GLY A 178 -11.52 10.72 -7.86
C GLY A 178 -11.84 9.35 -8.47
N TYR A 179 -11.42 9.10 -9.71
CA TYR A 179 -11.66 7.87 -10.46
C TYR A 179 -10.35 7.24 -10.96
N GLY A 180 -10.47 6.11 -11.66
CA GLY A 180 -9.36 5.39 -12.26
C GLY A 180 -8.39 4.74 -11.27
N GLN A 181 -7.52 3.91 -11.82
CA GLN A 181 -6.42 3.23 -11.19
C GLN A 181 -5.11 3.81 -11.71
N GLY A 182 -4.20 4.21 -10.83
CA GLY A 182 -2.90 4.74 -11.23
C GLY A 182 -2.09 3.75 -12.08
N MET A 183 -1.98 2.48 -11.65
CA MET A 183 -1.30 1.46 -12.45
C MET A 183 -1.86 0.05 -12.23
N SER A 184 -1.95 -0.73 -13.30
CA SER A 184 -2.14 -2.18 -13.24
C SER A 184 -0.96 -2.91 -13.88
N VAL A 185 -0.46 -3.94 -13.20
CA VAL A 185 0.63 -4.80 -13.68
C VAL A 185 0.17 -6.25 -13.63
N THR A 186 0.16 -6.91 -14.78
CA THR A 186 -0.27 -8.31 -14.92
C THR A 186 0.85 -9.16 -15.54
N GLN A 187 0.64 -10.47 -15.62
CA GLN A 187 1.56 -11.46 -16.19
C GLN A 187 3.04 -11.24 -15.78
N LYS A 188 3.96 -11.16 -16.75
CA LYS A 188 5.41 -10.96 -16.55
C LYS A 188 5.83 -9.48 -16.61
N GLY A 189 4.91 -8.54 -16.42
CA GLY A 189 5.23 -7.12 -16.41
C GLY A 189 6.26 -6.76 -15.32
N HIS A 190 7.32 -6.06 -15.71
CA HIS A 190 8.35 -5.53 -14.81
C HIS A 190 8.34 -4.01 -14.86
N VAL A 191 8.06 -3.35 -13.73
CA VAL A 191 7.96 -1.89 -13.68
C VAL A 191 8.93 -1.30 -12.66
N VAL A 192 9.64 -0.25 -13.07
CA VAL A 192 10.40 0.64 -12.20
C VAL A 192 9.76 2.02 -12.24
N LEU A 193 9.32 2.50 -11.07
CA LEU A 193 8.77 3.83 -10.87
C LEU A 193 9.73 4.70 -10.06
N ILE A 194 10.01 5.90 -10.53
CA ILE A 194 10.88 6.87 -9.86
C ILE A 194 10.11 8.16 -9.65
N LYS A 195 9.86 8.48 -8.38
CA LYS A 195 9.15 9.68 -7.93
C LYS A 195 7.84 9.99 -8.68
N PRO A 196 6.94 9.02 -8.88
CA PRO A 196 5.63 9.32 -9.44
C PRO A 196 4.80 10.15 -8.44
N ASN A 197 3.80 10.87 -8.96
CA ASN A 197 2.84 11.61 -8.15
C ASN A 197 1.42 11.28 -8.63
N TYR A 198 0.71 10.44 -7.88
CA TYR A 198 -0.69 10.11 -8.16
C TYR A 198 -1.58 10.97 -7.29
N ILE A 199 -2.52 11.67 -7.93
CA ILE A 199 -3.41 12.62 -7.28
C ILE A 199 -4.83 12.13 -7.48
N ASN A 200 -5.54 11.89 -6.38
CA ASN A 200 -6.96 11.57 -6.36
C ASN A 200 -7.36 10.43 -7.32
N VAL A 201 -6.61 9.33 -7.37
CA VAL A 201 -7.06 8.13 -8.10
C VAL A 201 -8.01 7.31 -7.21
N ASP A 202 -8.95 6.57 -7.79
CA ASP A 202 -9.78 5.64 -7.00
C ASP A 202 -8.90 4.56 -6.34
N LYS A 203 -8.00 3.96 -7.13
CA LYS A 203 -7.02 2.97 -6.65
C LYS A 203 -5.61 3.37 -7.05
N GLY A 204 -4.65 3.23 -6.15
CA GLY A 204 -3.26 3.57 -6.49
C GLY A 204 -2.64 2.60 -7.50
N MET A 205 -2.41 1.35 -7.10
CA MET A 205 -1.76 0.34 -7.94
C MET A 205 -2.24 -1.09 -7.66
N THR A 206 -2.43 -1.89 -8.71
CA THR A 206 -2.65 -3.35 -8.62
C THR A 206 -1.50 -4.11 -9.28
N VAL A 207 -0.94 -5.10 -8.59
CA VAL A 207 0.02 -6.05 -9.15
C VAL A 207 -0.55 -7.47 -9.04
N SER A 208 -0.97 -8.02 -10.18
CA SER A 208 -1.59 -9.35 -10.20
C SER A 208 -0.55 -10.46 -10.17
N GLU A 209 0.44 -10.43 -11.07
CA GLU A 209 1.49 -11.46 -11.20
C GLU A 209 2.90 -10.87 -11.44
N GLY A 210 3.00 -9.60 -11.86
CA GLY A 210 4.26 -8.95 -12.20
C GLY A 210 5.08 -8.46 -11.00
N ILE A 211 6.10 -7.64 -11.29
CA ILE A 211 6.99 -7.05 -10.28
C ILE A 211 7.05 -5.54 -10.44
N VAL A 212 6.88 -4.83 -9.32
CA VAL A 212 7.06 -3.37 -9.28
C VAL A 212 8.14 -2.97 -8.29
N ARG A 213 9.03 -2.07 -8.69
CA ARG A 213 9.94 -1.36 -7.78
C ARG A 213 9.66 0.13 -7.85
N MET A 214 9.43 0.77 -6.72
CA MET A 214 9.11 2.19 -6.64
C MET A 214 10.09 2.91 -5.72
N PHE A 215 10.66 4.00 -6.21
CA PHE A 215 11.66 4.82 -5.52
C PHE A 215 11.13 6.25 -5.35
N GLY A 216 10.78 6.62 -4.12
CA GLY A 216 10.18 7.91 -3.79
C GLY A 216 8.77 8.09 -4.37
N GLY A 217 8.26 9.31 -4.27
CA GLY A 217 6.95 9.68 -4.83
C GLY A 217 5.78 9.48 -3.87
N GLU A 218 4.59 9.83 -4.34
CA GLU A 218 3.34 9.77 -3.58
C GLU A 218 2.25 9.05 -4.38
N ILE A 219 1.53 8.14 -3.70
CA ILE A 219 0.32 7.48 -4.18
C ILE A 219 -0.87 8.07 -3.41
N GLY A 220 -1.51 9.09 -3.98
CA GLY A 220 -2.74 9.68 -3.46
C GLY A 220 -3.99 8.98 -3.99
N PHE A 221 -4.78 8.34 -3.13
CA PHE A 221 -5.97 7.59 -3.53
C PHE A 221 -7.22 7.90 -2.69
N THR A 222 -8.40 7.62 -3.25
CA THR A 222 -9.70 7.95 -2.65
C THR A 222 -10.59 6.74 -2.37
N GLY A 223 -10.39 5.65 -3.10
CA GLY A 223 -11.22 4.45 -3.08
C GLY A 223 -10.63 3.32 -2.25
N ASP A 224 -10.66 2.10 -2.80
CA ASP A 224 -10.47 0.89 -2.00
C ASP A 224 -9.05 0.72 -1.45
N TYR A 225 -8.01 1.02 -2.24
CA TYR A 225 -6.63 0.79 -1.81
C TYR A 225 -5.59 1.67 -2.50
N GLY A 226 -4.50 1.93 -1.77
CA GLY A 226 -3.28 2.53 -2.32
C GLY A 226 -2.48 1.51 -3.11
N VAL A 227 -2.17 0.36 -2.52
CA VAL A 227 -1.44 -0.73 -3.20
C VAL A 227 -2.13 -2.06 -2.96
N TYR A 228 -2.34 -2.83 -4.02
CA TYR A 228 -2.90 -4.17 -3.95
C TYR A 228 -2.02 -5.18 -4.69
N LEU A 229 -1.53 -6.19 -3.97
CA LEU A 229 -0.86 -7.35 -4.56
C LEU A 229 -1.77 -8.56 -4.49
N LYS A 230 -2.01 -9.19 -5.65
CA LYS A 230 -2.72 -10.48 -5.71
C LYS A 230 -1.77 -11.64 -5.56
N LYS A 231 -0.77 -11.77 -6.43
CA LYS A 231 0.29 -12.80 -6.41
C LYS A 231 1.69 -12.27 -6.73
N GLY A 232 1.77 -11.05 -7.28
CA GLY A 232 3.03 -10.45 -7.72
C GLY A 232 3.93 -9.98 -6.56
N GLY A 233 5.01 -9.30 -6.94
CA GLY A 233 5.98 -8.72 -6.01
C GLY A 233 6.02 -7.20 -6.06
N ALA A 234 6.22 -6.55 -4.93
CA ALA A 234 6.52 -5.12 -4.91
C ALA A 234 7.65 -4.75 -3.94
N ALA A 235 8.44 -3.75 -4.30
CA ALA A 235 9.36 -3.08 -3.41
C ALA A 235 9.09 -1.57 -3.42
N LEU A 236 8.76 -0.99 -2.28
CA LEU A 236 8.50 0.45 -2.14
C LEU A 236 9.57 1.07 -1.23
N ILE A 237 10.29 2.06 -1.75
CA ILE A 237 11.45 2.67 -1.09
C ILE A 237 11.20 4.17 -0.98
N ALA A 238 11.08 4.69 0.24
CA ALA A 238 10.80 6.10 0.55
C ALA A 238 9.49 6.63 -0.10
N VAL A 239 8.49 5.76 -0.24
CA VAL A 239 7.19 6.07 -0.85
C VAL A 239 6.21 6.57 0.21
N THR A 240 5.40 7.56 -0.15
CA THR A 240 4.22 7.94 0.65
C THR A 240 2.95 7.38 0.01
N ILE A 241 2.18 6.61 0.75
CA ILE A 241 0.83 6.18 0.39
C ILE A 241 -0.15 7.01 1.21
N LYS A 242 -0.96 7.81 0.52
CA LYS A 242 -1.84 8.80 1.14
C LYS A 242 -3.28 8.54 0.72
N GLY A 243 -4.13 8.19 1.68
CA GLY A 243 -5.57 8.18 1.46
C GLY A 243 -6.16 9.60 1.49
N ASN A 244 -7.47 9.69 1.41
CA ASN A 244 -8.25 10.93 1.58
C ASN A 244 -9.21 10.84 2.78
N ARG A 245 -8.87 10.02 3.81
CA ARG A 245 -9.72 9.65 4.95
C ARG A 245 -10.95 8.80 4.60
N THR A 246 -11.41 8.77 3.34
CA THR A 246 -12.36 7.76 2.83
C THR A 246 -11.66 6.53 2.25
N GLY A 247 -10.37 6.65 1.92
CA GLY A 247 -9.54 5.57 1.42
C GLY A 247 -9.50 4.39 2.39
N LYS A 248 -9.94 3.21 1.93
CA LYS A 248 -10.19 2.06 2.83
C LYS A 248 -8.90 1.47 3.38
N THR A 249 -7.99 1.02 2.51
CA THR A 249 -6.77 0.29 2.94
C THR A 249 -5.52 0.88 2.30
N GLY A 250 -4.49 1.19 3.08
CA GLY A 250 -3.20 1.63 2.51
C GLY A 250 -2.59 0.56 1.62
N ILE A 251 -2.31 -0.62 2.19
CA ILE A 251 -1.77 -1.77 1.48
C ILE A 251 -2.64 -3.00 1.71
N LYS A 252 -3.04 -3.65 0.62
CA LYS A 252 -3.73 -4.94 0.62
C LYS A 252 -2.81 -6.00 0.00
N LEU A 253 -2.55 -7.08 0.73
CA LEU A 253 -1.77 -8.22 0.26
C LEU A 253 -2.64 -9.48 0.33
N ASN A 254 -2.93 -10.09 -0.81
CA ASN A 254 -3.63 -11.37 -0.88
C ASN A 254 -2.65 -12.54 -0.93
N GLU A 255 -1.66 -12.51 -1.82
CA GLU A 255 -0.54 -13.44 -1.92
C GLU A 255 0.70 -12.66 -2.42
N GLY A 256 1.87 -13.31 -2.44
CA GLY A 256 3.12 -12.73 -2.94
C GLY A 256 3.98 -12.11 -1.85
N ARG A 257 4.84 -11.16 -2.22
CA ARG A 257 5.78 -10.50 -1.31
C ARG A 257 5.81 -8.99 -1.52
N ILE A 258 5.83 -8.24 -0.43
CA ILE A 258 6.12 -6.81 -0.45
C ILE A 258 7.26 -6.46 0.52
N ASP A 259 8.25 -5.75 -0.02
CA ASP A 259 9.35 -5.14 0.73
C ASP A 259 9.12 -3.63 0.82
N LEU A 260 9.09 -3.10 2.04
CA LEU A 260 8.83 -1.68 2.34
C LEU A 260 10.04 -1.11 3.07
N TYR A 261 10.62 -0.03 2.54
CA TYR A 261 11.75 0.65 3.18
C TYR A 261 11.44 2.14 3.31
N LYS A 262 11.35 2.64 4.55
CA LYS A 262 10.97 4.03 4.84
C LYS A 262 9.67 4.46 4.15
N THR A 263 8.74 3.53 3.97
CA THR A 263 7.43 3.79 3.37
C THR A 263 6.49 4.36 4.43
N ASN A 264 5.78 5.44 4.10
CA ASN A 264 4.83 6.09 4.99
C ASN A 264 3.41 5.87 4.48
N ILE A 265 2.52 5.36 5.33
CA ILE A 265 1.08 5.22 5.07
C ILE A 265 0.35 6.21 5.97
N ARG A 266 -0.52 7.03 5.41
CA ARG A 266 -1.28 8.04 6.18
C ARG A 266 -2.62 8.35 5.56
N ASP A 267 -3.50 8.97 6.35
CA ASP A 267 -4.85 9.36 5.94
C ASP A 267 -5.71 8.18 5.43
N VAL A 268 -5.47 6.96 5.95
CA VAL A 268 -6.20 5.74 5.58
C VAL A 268 -7.10 5.24 6.71
N HIS A 269 -8.16 4.51 6.37
CA HIS A 269 -8.99 3.85 7.37
C HIS A 269 -8.28 2.61 7.97
N LYS A 270 -7.67 1.77 7.14
CA LYS A 270 -6.84 0.60 7.53
C LYS A 270 -5.43 0.77 7.00
N GLY A 271 -4.41 0.46 7.81
CA GLY A 271 -3.01 0.53 7.38
C GLY A 271 -2.66 -0.57 6.37
N MET A 272 -2.48 -1.79 6.85
CA MET A 272 -2.19 -2.98 6.03
C MET A 272 -3.13 -4.15 6.32
N THR A 273 -3.64 -4.78 5.27
CA THR A 273 -4.44 -6.01 5.34
C THR A 273 -3.71 -7.12 4.60
N ILE A 274 -3.29 -8.16 5.33
CA ILE A 274 -2.39 -9.21 4.84
C ILE A 274 -3.07 -10.58 4.97
N THR A 275 -3.73 -11.02 3.91
CA THR A 275 -4.46 -12.29 3.87
C THR A 275 -3.51 -13.47 3.73
N GLU A 276 -2.65 -13.49 2.71
CA GLU A 276 -1.58 -14.49 2.54
C GLU A 276 -0.32 -13.78 2.04
N GLY A 277 0.83 -14.45 2.09
CA GLY A 277 2.11 -13.91 1.61
C GLY A 277 2.98 -13.29 2.70
N ILE A 278 4.01 -12.56 2.26
CA ILE A 278 5.11 -12.10 3.11
C ILE A 278 5.26 -10.58 3.04
N VAL A 279 5.27 -9.93 4.20
CA VAL A 279 5.59 -8.51 4.34
C VAL A 279 6.92 -8.35 5.07
N ARG A 280 7.81 -7.52 4.52
CA ARG A 280 8.97 -6.99 5.24
C ARG A 280 8.92 -5.48 5.22
N MET A 281 8.91 -4.84 6.39
CA MET A 281 8.94 -3.39 6.53
C MET A 281 10.09 -2.94 7.41
N GLU A 282 10.91 -2.02 6.91
CA GLU A 282 12.04 -1.43 7.64
C GLU A 282 11.97 0.10 7.59
N GLY A 283 11.80 0.73 8.75
CA GLY A 283 11.57 2.16 8.86
C GLY A 283 10.15 2.58 8.42
N GLY A 284 9.90 3.89 8.44
CA GLY A 284 8.64 4.47 8.01
C GLY A 284 7.56 4.46 9.08
N SER A 285 6.35 4.87 8.70
CA SER A 285 5.22 4.98 9.61
C SER A 285 3.91 4.53 8.99
N MET A 286 2.96 4.14 9.83
CA MET A 286 1.59 3.84 9.45
C MET A 286 0.64 4.59 10.37
N GLU A 287 -0.10 5.54 9.81
CA GLU A 287 -1.17 6.26 10.47
C GLU A 287 -2.51 5.80 9.91
N PHE A 288 -3.40 5.31 10.78
CA PHE A 288 -4.72 4.81 10.40
C PHE A 288 -5.82 5.47 11.26
N LYS A 289 -7.04 5.50 10.73
CA LYS A 289 -8.19 6.19 11.37
C LYS A 289 -9.38 5.28 11.73
N GLY A 290 -9.29 4.00 11.37
CA GLY A 290 -10.33 3.00 11.52
C GLY A 290 -9.87 1.78 12.31
N ASP A 291 -10.18 0.61 11.77
CA ASP A 291 -10.12 -0.67 12.50
C ASP A 291 -8.72 -1.07 12.98
N TYR A 292 -7.69 -0.93 12.14
CA TYR A 292 -6.36 -1.41 12.48
C TYR A 292 -5.20 -0.78 11.70
N GLY A 293 -4.02 -0.85 12.32
CA GLY A 293 -2.74 -0.55 11.68
C GLY A 293 -2.28 -1.71 10.80
N VAL A 294 -2.17 -2.91 11.36
CA VAL A 294 -1.78 -4.13 10.62
C VAL A 294 -2.72 -5.27 10.97
N TYR A 295 -3.24 -5.94 9.96
CA TYR A 295 -4.09 -7.11 10.09
C TYR A 295 -3.54 -8.29 9.31
N LEU A 296 -3.47 -9.47 9.95
CA LEU A 296 -2.88 -10.68 9.37
C LEU A 296 -3.79 -11.89 9.53
N THR A 297 -3.86 -12.74 8.50
CA THR A 297 -4.51 -14.07 8.56
C THR A 297 -3.57 -15.22 8.18
N LYS A 298 -3.42 -15.68 6.95
CA LYS A 298 -2.51 -16.79 6.59
C LYS A 298 -1.15 -16.29 6.10
N SER A 299 -0.50 -15.43 6.87
CA SER A 299 0.65 -14.64 6.41
C SER A 299 1.83 -14.59 7.38
N ILE A 300 2.93 -13.99 6.92
CA ILE A 300 4.13 -13.70 7.72
C ILE A 300 4.46 -12.21 7.58
N ALA A 301 4.74 -11.54 8.70
CA ALA A 301 5.22 -10.16 8.67
C ALA A 301 6.46 -9.96 9.55
N ALA A 302 7.42 -9.20 9.01
CA ALA A 302 8.59 -8.72 9.72
C ALA A 302 8.61 -7.17 9.68
N LEU A 303 8.42 -6.54 10.83
CA LEU A 303 8.41 -5.08 11.01
C LEU A 303 9.63 -4.67 11.84
N LYS A 304 10.43 -3.71 11.35
CA LYS A 304 11.62 -3.20 12.03
C LYS A 304 11.64 -1.68 12.03
N ASN A 305 11.79 -1.06 13.20
CA ASN A 305 11.85 0.40 13.37
C ASN A 305 10.65 1.13 12.72
N VAL A 306 9.44 0.60 12.93
CA VAL A 306 8.20 1.13 12.36
C VAL A 306 7.39 1.84 13.44
N ARG A 307 6.81 3.00 13.11
CA ARG A 307 5.80 3.67 13.95
C ARG A 307 4.40 3.32 13.46
N ILE A 308 3.53 2.86 14.34
CA ILE A 308 2.12 2.59 14.08
C ILE A 308 1.30 3.51 14.99
N THR A 309 0.47 4.37 14.40
CA THR A 309 -0.30 5.37 15.12
C THR A 309 -1.76 5.28 14.71
N GLY A 310 -2.64 5.08 15.70
CA GLY A 310 -4.07 4.96 15.47
C GLY A 310 -4.84 6.27 15.68
N PRO A 311 -6.17 6.17 15.83
CA PRO A 311 -7.08 7.29 16.07
C PRO A 311 -7.38 7.55 17.56
N SER A 312 -6.47 7.18 18.48
CA SER A 312 -6.64 7.23 19.93
C SER A 312 -7.57 6.14 20.48
N ASN A 313 -8.83 6.44 20.77
CA ASN A 313 -9.71 5.59 21.58
C ASN A 313 -10.45 4.47 20.80
N LYS A 314 -9.98 4.13 19.60
CA LYS A 314 -10.54 3.03 18.81
C LYS A 314 -9.47 2.36 17.97
N GLY A 315 -9.72 1.12 17.60
CA GLY A 315 -8.90 0.37 16.65
C GLY A 315 -7.67 -0.28 17.29
N THR A 316 -7.14 -1.27 16.57
CA THR A 316 -6.05 -2.14 17.06
C THR A 316 -4.76 -1.84 16.31
N GLY A 317 -3.65 -1.68 17.03
CA GLY A 317 -2.34 -1.48 16.40
C GLY A 317 -1.96 -2.63 15.46
N VAL A 318 -1.89 -3.85 16.01
CA VAL A 318 -1.62 -5.08 15.26
C VAL A 318 -2.62 -6.17 15.64
N TYR A 319 -3.34 -6.72 14.65
CA TYR A 319 -4.32 -7.78 14.85
C TYR A 319 -3.95 -9.04 14.05
N VAL A 320 -3.79 -10.16 14.76
CA VAL A 320 -3.26 -11.43 14.26
C VAL A 320 -4.35 -12.50 14.39
N GLN A 321 -4.92 -12.95 13.27
CA GLN A 321 -6.01 -13.93 13.25
C GLN A 321 -5.54 -15.39 13.14
N SER A 322 -6.50 -16.30 13.06
CA SER A 322 -6.24 -17.72 12.82
C SER A 322 -5.52 -18.01 11.51
N GLY A 323 -4.54 -18.91 11.59
CA GLY A 323 -3.76 -19.36 10.43
C GLY A 323 -2.47 -18.56 10.20
N VAL A 324 -2.14 -17.58 11.05
CA VAL A 324 -0.90 -16.79 10.93
C VAL A 324 0.30 -17.67 11.28
N GLY A 325 1.34 -17.61 10.44
CA GLY A 325 2.60 -18.29 10.70
C GLY A 325 3.41 -17.59 11.81
N ALA A 326 3.85 -16.35 11.54
CA ALA A 326 4.63 -15.57 12.49
C ALA A 326 4.55 -14.05 12.23
N VAL A 327 4.57 -13.28 13.31
CA VAL A 327 4.74 -11.82 13.30
C VAL A 327 5.98 -11.46 14.11
N MET A 328 6.95 -10.83 13.47
CA MET A 328 8.19 -10.36 14.10
C MET A 328 8.20 -8.83 14.12
N MET A 329 8.37 -8.25 15.30
CA MET A 329 8.45 -6.81 15.51
C MET A 329 9.73 -6.47 16.26
N LYS A 330 10.61 -5.68 15.64
CA LYS A 330 11.83 -5.19 16.28
C LYS A 330 11.82 -3.66 16.32
N GLU A 331 11.93 -3.07 17.51
CA GLU A 331 11.94 -1.61 17.69
C GLU A 331 10.68 -0.94 17.10
N VAL A 332 9.53 -1.62 17.16
CA VAL A 332 8.24 -1.09 16.70
C VAL A 332 7.62 -0.25 17.81
N ARG A 333 7.04 0.90 17.46
CA ARG A 333 6.30 1.76 18.39
C ARG A 333 4.83 1.81 17.97
N ILE A 334 3.94 1.37 18.84
CA ILE A 334 2.49 1.47 18.69
C ILE A 334 2.01 2.56 19.66
N SER A 335 1.18 3.48 19.18
CA SER A 335 0.63 4.57 19.99
C SER A 335 -0.75 5.00 19.49
N GLU A 336 -1.50 5.69 20.35
CA GLU A 336 -2.82 6.25 20.01
C GLU A 336 -3.77 5.17 19.45
N VAL A 337 -3.83 4.02 20.11
CA VAL A 337 -4.74 2.93 19.76
C VAL A 337 -5.57 2.57 20.97
N GLU A 338 -6.77 2.03 20.75
CA GLU A 338 -7.53 1.42 21.84
C GLU A 338 -6.75 0.20 22.31
N LYS A 339 -6.56 -0.79 21.43
CA LYS A 339 -5.84 -2.02 21.71
C LYS A 339 -4.47 -2.02 21.04
N GLY A 340 -3.44 -2.44 21.77
CA GLY A 340 -2.07 -2.51 21.23
C GLY A 340 -1.89 -3.62 20.19
N VAL A 341 -1.80 -4.86 20.67
CA VAL A 341 -1.59 -6.08 19.88
C VAL A 341 -2.56 -7.16 20.34
N GLU A 342 -3.33 -7.72 19.41
CA GLU A 342 -4.29 -8.78 19.69
C GLU A 342 -3.99 -10.01 18.82
N VAL A 343 -3.78 -11.16 19.46
CA VAL A 343 -3.40 -12.43 18.81
C VAL A 343 -4.44 -13.51 19.10
N ILE A 344 -5.10 -13.97 18.04
CA ILE A 344 -6.05 -15.09 18.10
C ILE A 344 -5.32 -16.43 18.09
N SER A 345 -4.38 -16.60 17.16
CA SER A 345 -3.41 -17.71 17.15
C SER A 345 -2.19 -17.36 16.30
N GLY A 346 -1.17 -18.23 16.32
CA GLY A 346 0.12 -18.00 15.67
C GLY A 346 1.22 -17.62 16.65
N ASN A 347 2.36 -17.17 16.11
CA ASN A 347 3.52 -16.79 16.91
C ASN A 347 3.83 -15.30 16.77
N LEU A 348 3.90 -14.61 17.90
CA LEU A 348 4.34 -13.22 18.00
C LEU A 348 5.74 -13.16 18.61
N MET A 349 6.65 -12.40 18.00
CA MET A 349 7.93 -12.06 18.59
C MET A 349 8.09 -10.54 18.57
N MET A 350 8.27 -9.93 19.73
CA MET A 350 8.54 -8.51 19.85
C MET A 350 9.85 -8.28 20.63
N HIS A 351 10.78 -7.56 20.03
CA HIS A 351 12.07 -7.23 20.65
C HIS A 351 12.32 -5.73 20.61
N LYS A 352 12.42 -5.11 21.79
CA LYS A 352 12.46 -3.66 21.97
C LYS A 352 11.21 -2.96 21.43
N GLY A 353 11.13 -1.65 21.67
CA GLY A 353 10.01 -0.83 21.22
C GLY A 353 8.96 -0.65 22.30
N SER A 354 7.79 -0.19 21.91
CA SER A 354 6.75 0.19 22.88
C SER A 354 5.34 -0.05 22.34
N VAL A 355 4.42 -0.34 23.26
CA VAL A 355 2.98 -0.43 23.01
C VAL A 355 2.28 0.51 23.98
N ALA A 356 1.88 1.68 23.50
CA ALA A 356 1.02 2.60 24.23
C ALA A 356 -0.42 2.45 23.74
N PHE A 357 -1.36 2.29 24.66
CA PHE A 357 -2.75 1.96 24.38
C PHE A 357 -3.70 2.65 25.36
N ASN A 358 -4.96 2.83 24.96
CA ASN A 358 -5.95 3.67 25.66
C ASN A 358 -7.22 2.89 26.05
N GLY A 359 -7.20 1.56 25.93
CA GLY A 359 -8.33 0.73 26.33
C GLY A 359 -8.12 -0.77 26.15
N GLY A 360 -8.80 -1.58 26.96
CA GLY A 360 -8.76 -3.04 26.82
C GLY A 360 -7.41 -3.65 27.19
N HIS A 361 -6.47 -3.70 26.25
CA HIS A 361 -5.18 -4.34 26.49
C HIS A 361 -4.01 -3.83 25.63
N GLY A 362 -2.81 -3.93 26.19
CA GLY A 362 -1.55 -3.72 25.48
C GLY A 362 -1.23 -4.90 24.56
N VAL A 363 -1.08 -6.10 25.12
CA VAL A 363 -0.87 -7.34 24.36
C VAL A 363 -1.82 -8.42 24.87
N SER A 364 -2.67 -8.96 23.98
CA SER A 364 -3.59 -10.05 24.30
C SER A 364 -3.35 -11.28 23.45
N LEU A 365 -3.33 -12.44 24.08
CA LEU A 365 -3.30 -13.75 23.43
C LEU A 365 -4.53 -14.56 23.81
N ILE A 366 -5.45 -14.69 22.85
CA ILE A 366 -6.55 -15.66 22.93
C ILE A 366 -5.99 -17.08 22.75
N GLY A 367 -5.00 -17.26 21.88
CA GLY A 367 -4.27 -18.51 21.67
C GLY A 367 -2.90 -18.27 21.02
N GLY A 368 -2.12 -19.34 20.80
CA GLY A 368 -0.78 -19.24 20.22
C GLY A 368 0.30 -18.85 21.24
N ASN A 369 1.43 -18.33 20.75
CA ASN A 369 2.60 -18.00 21.56
C ASN A 369 3.09 -16.57 21.31
N ALA A 370 3.56 -15.90 22.35
CA ALA A 370 4.25 -14.63 22.26
C ALA A 370 5.57 -14.65 23.04
N ALA A 371 6.61 -14.09 22.43
CA ALA A 371 7.88 -13.79 23.08
C ALA A 371 8.12 -12.27 23.05
N LEU A 372 8.10 -11.64 24.21
CA LEU A 372 8.33 -10.21 24.39
C LEU A 372 9.68 -10.01 25.09
N LYS A 373 10.59 -9.27 24.48
CA LYS A 373 11.91 -8.99 25.05
C LYS A 373 12.22 -7.51 25.03
N ASP A 374 12.45 -6.92 26.20
CA ASP A 374 12.74 -5.50 26.41
C ASP A 374 11.65 -4.57 25.85
N VAL A 375 10.38 -4.97 25.97
CA VAL A 375 9.21 -4.22 25.43
C VAL A 375 8.54 -3.42 26.53
N ASN A 376 8.30 -2.14 26.29
CA ASN A 376 7.55 -1.29 27.21
C ASN A 376 6.06 -1.25 26.82
N ILE A 377 5.16 -1.49 27.78
CA ILE A 377 3.72 -1.50 27.56
C ILE A 377 3.08 -0.52 28.54
N THR A 378 2.40 0.50 28.03
CA THR A 378 1.90 1.60 28.87
C THR A 378 0.44 1.90 28.56
N GLY A 379 -0.40 1.91 29.58
CA GLY A 379 -1.81 2.33 29.51
C GLY A 379 -1.97 3.85 29.57
N GLN A 380 -3.16 4.32 29.95
CA GLN A 380 -3.42 5.74 30.19
C GLN A 380 -3.70 6.07 31.65
N ASP A 381 -4.72 5.48 32.28
CA ASP A 381 -5.24 5.95 33.59
C ASP A 381 -5.90 4.85 34.45
N HIS A 382 -5.37 3.62 34.46
CA HIS A 382 -5.73 2.51 35.37
C HIS A 382 -7.18 1.94 35.38
N GLU A 383 -8.10 2.38 34.54
CA GLU A 383 -9.54 2.12 34.80
C GLU A 383 -10.03 0.68 34.49
N THR A 384 -9.55 0.00 33.44
CA THR A 384 -9.84 -1.44 33.19
C THR A 384 -8.74 -2.15 32.37
N GLU A 385 -7.66 -1.43 32.11
CA GLU A 385 -6.64 -1.80 31.14
C GLU A 385 -5.77 -2.95 31.65
N VAL A 386 -5.41 -3.86 30.75
CA VAL A 386 -4.47 -4.96 31.04
C VAL A 386 -3.24 -4.82 30.17
N ALA A 387 -2.03 -4.70 30.74
CA ALA A 387 -0.82 -4.60 29.92
C ALA A 387 -0.59 -5.89 29.12
N VAL A 388 -0.61 -7.06 29.79
CA VAL A 388 -0.54 -8.37 29.13
C VAL A 388 -1.66 -9.30 29.59
N LYS A 389 -2.45 -9.80 28.63
CA LYS A 389 -3.57 -10.70 28.87
C LYS A 389 -3.37 -12.03 28.13
N ALA A 390 -3.18 -13.12 28.87
CA ALA A 390 -3.12 -14.48 28.35
C ALA A 390 -4.40 -15.24 28.69
N LEU A 391 -5.19 -15.63 27.68
CA LEU A 391 -6.42 -16.40 27.87
C LEU A 391 -6.23 -17.90 27.61
N MET A 392 -5.81 -18.31 26.42
CA MET A 392 -5.43 -19.71 26.17
C MET A 392 -4.06 -19.81 25.48
N GLY A 393 -3.39 -18.66 25.34
CA GLY A 393 -2.04 -18.57 24.78
C GLY A 393 -0.95 -18.58 25.84
N THR A 394 0.29 -18.70 25.37
CA THR A 394 1.50 -18.62 26.19
C THR A 394 2.26 -17.33 25.89
N VAL A 395 2.62 -16.58 26.93
CA VAL A 395 3.45 -15.37 26.80
C VAL A 395 4.73 -15.54 27.60
N ALA A 396 5.88 -15.44 26.95
CA ALA A 396 7.18 -15.33 27.61
C ALA A 396 7.65 -13.87 27.52
N ILE A 397 8.05 -13.30 28.64
CA ILE A 397 8.45 -11.91 28.80
C ILE A 397 9.81 -11.88 29.46
N LYS A 398 10.77 -11.19 28.85
CA LYS A 398 12.10 -10.96 29.41
C LYS A 398 12.46 -9.49 29.38
N GLY A 399 12.60 -8.87 30.55
CA GLY A 399 12.81 -7.43 30.68
C GLY A 399 11.64 -6.60 30.17
N GLY A 400 11.85 -5.28 30.13
CA GLY A 400 10.80 -4.32 29.78
C GLY A 400 9.95 -3.92 30.99
N GLU A 401 9.06 -2.96 30.76
CA GLU A 401 8.22 -2.35 31.79
C GLU A 401 6.75 -2.36 31.38
N MET A 402 5.87 -2.65 32.34
CA MET A 402 4.43 -2.47 32.21
C MET A 402 3.97 -1.39 33.19
N SER A 403 3.30 -0.35 32.70
CA SER A 403 2.92 0.78 33.55
C SER A 403 1.61 1.47 33.17
N ASN A 404 1.04 2.19 34.14
CA ASN A 404 -0.19 2.98 34.01
C ASN A 404 -1.42 2.16 33.59
N VAL A 405 -1.54 0.93 34.08
CA VAL A 405 -2.65 0.02 33.76
C VAL A 405 -3.44 -0.41 35.00
N GLY A 406 -4.64 -0.91 34.77
CA GLY A 406 -5.49 -1.47 35.83
C GLY A 406 -4.98 -2.82 36.34
N THR A 407 -4.49 -3.67 35.44
CA THR A 407 -3.80 -4.93 35.76
C THR A 407 -2.52 -5.03 34.94
N GLY A 408 -1.37 -5.28 35.58
CA GLY A 408 -0.13 -5.53 34.85
C GLY A 408 -0.24 -6.80 33.98
N VAL A 409 -0.42 -7.95 34.63
CA VAL A 409 -0.52 -9.25 33.95
C VAL A 409 -1.78 -9.98 34.36
N GLU A 410 -2.50 -10.52 33.37
CA GLU A 410 -3.67 -11.36 33.59
C GLU A 410 -3.48 -12.71 32.87
N ALA A 411 -3.62 -13.82 33.62
CA ALA A 411 -3.63 -15.17 33.08
C ALA A 411 -4.96 -15.85 33.43
N THR A 412 -5.77 -16.16 32.42
CA THR A 412 -7.08 -16.79 32.61
C THR A 412 -7.19 -18.09 31.82
N ASN A 413 -8.24 -18.90 31.99
CA ASN A 413 -8.67 -19.96 31.03
C ASN A 413 -7.59 -20.92 30.49
N GLY A 414 -6.57 -21.26 31.29
CA GLY A 414 -5.44 -22.11 30.91
C GLY A 414 -4.29 -21.36 30.22
N GLY A 415 -4.41 -20.06 30.03
CA GLY A 415 -3.35 -19.16 29.58
C GLY A 415 -2.19 -19.12 30.57
N ALA A 416 -0.99 -18.93 30.03
CA ALA A 416 0.23 -19.03 30.81
C ALA A 416 1.21 -17.89 30.50
N VAL A 417 1.80 -17.30 31.54
CA VAL A 417 2.75 -16.19 31.42
C VAL A 417 4.03 -16.48 32.20
N TRP A 418 5.17 -16.39 31.52
CA TRP A 418 6.50 -16.44 32.13
C TRP A 418 7.12 -15.05 32.06
N LEU A 419 7.57 -14.54 33.20
CA LEU A 419 8.21 -13.24 33.35
C LEU A 419 9.62 -13.45 33.91
N VAL A 420 10.61 -12.82 33.28
CA VAL A 420 12.01 -12.85 33.73
C VAL A 420 12.55 -11.44 33.74
N ASP A 421 13.02 -10.96 34.90
CA ASP A 421 13.57 -9.60 35.07
C ASP A 421 12.61 -8.48 34.60
N THR A 422 11.30 -8.70 34.70
CA THR A 422 10.27 -7.77 34.21
C THR A 422 9.82 -6.81 35.32
N SER A 423 9.56 -5.55 34.97
CA SER A 423 9.06 -4.54 35.90
C SER A 423 7.58 -4.25 35.65
N LEU A 424 6.76 -4.37 36.70
CA LEU A 424 5.39 -3.85 36.73
C LEU A 424 5.42 -2.64 37.65
N ARG A 425 5.23 -1.44 37.12
CA ARG A 425 5.31 -0.17 37.87
C ARG A 425 4.04 0.61 37.67
N ASP A 426 3.59 1.32 38.70
CA ASP A 426 2.39 2.15 38.61
C ASP A 426 1.22 1.34 38.02
N VAL A 427 0.98 0.14 38.54
CA VAL A 427 -0.17 -0.68 38.15
C VAL A 427 -1.17 -0.72 39.29
N TYR A 428 -2.47 -0.67 39.01
CA TYR A 428 -3.47 -0.73 40.09
C TYR A 428 -3.50 -2.14 40.73
N LYS A 429 -3.46 -3.18 39.90
CA LYS A 429 -3.23 -4.57 40.30
C LYS A 429 -1.98 -5.09 39.58
N GLY A 430 -1.13 -5.84 40.29
CA GLY A 430 0.05 -6.44 39.68
C GLY A 430 -0.30 -7.60 38.75
N VAL A 431 -0.42 -8.79 39.31
CA VAL A 431 -0.68 -10.05 38.61
C VAL A 431 -2.01 -10.64 39.06
N SER A 432 -2.86 -11.04 38.10
CA SER A 432 -4.13 -11.71 38.36
C SER A 432 -4.18 -13.06 37.64
N VAL A 433 -4.53 -14.12 38.38
CA VAL A 433 -4.60 -15.49 37.84
C VAL A 433 -5.96 -16.13 38.14
N GLU A 434 -6.66 -16.54 37.08
CA GLU A 434 -7.96 -17.22 37.14
C GLU A 434 -8.03 -18.40 36.16
N ASP A 435 -7.76 -19.60 36.67
CA ASP A 435 -7.53 -20.82 35.89
C ASP A 435 -6.31 -20.76 34.96
N GLY A 436 -5.36 -19.85 35.21
CA GLY A 436 -4.11 -19.72 34.47
C GLY A 436 -2.87 -20.15 35.26
N VAL A 437 -1.71 -19.93 34.65
CA VAL A 437 -0.39 -20.12 35.29
C VAL A 437 0.47 -18.88 35.08
N VAL A 438 1.07 -18.36 36.15
CA VAL A 438 2.10 -17.33 36.06
C VAL A 438 3.37 -17.82 36.73
N HIS A 439 4.50 -17.64 36.07
CA HIS A 439 5.82 -17.81 36.65
C HIS A 439 6.58 -16.50 36.52
N MET A 440 7.12 -15.98 37.62
CA MET A 440 7.96 -14.78 37.62
C MET A 440 9.28 -15.08 38.32
N GLU A 441 10.38 -14.86 37.61
CA GLU A 441 11.76 -14.99 38.08
C GLU A 441 12.43 -13.61 38.04
N GLY A 442 12.84 -13.08 39.20
CA GLY A 442 13.39 -11.74 39.31
C GLY A 442 12.38 -10.62 39.00
N GLY A 443 12.86 -9.39 38.96
CA GLY A 443 12.05 -8.21 38.65
C GLY A 443 11.22 -7.68 39.83
N GLU A 444 10.20 -6.87 39.52
CA GLU A 444 9.42 -6.20 40.56
C GLU A 444 7.93 -6.02 40.19
N ILE A 445 7.10 -6.00 41.22
CA ILE A 445 5.67 -5.68 41.16
C ILE A 445 5.42 -4.50 42.10
N GLY A 446 5.45 -3.29 41.55
CA GLY A 446 5.00 -2.06 42.20
C GLY A 446 3.53 -1.80 41.89
N PHE A 447 2.64 -2.01 42.86
CA PHE A 447 1.21 -1.81 42.70
C PHE A 447 0.66 -0.69 43.60
N MET A 448 -0.40 -0.02 43.16
CA MET A 448 -1.01 1.12 43.86
C MET A 448 -2.41 0.82 44.41
N GLY A 449 -3.06 -0.23 43.94
CA GLY A 449 -4.41 -0.60 44.34
C GLY A 449 -4.43 -1.75 45.34
N GLU A 450 -5.47 -2.58 45.24
CA GLU A 450 -5.75 -3.60 46.26
C GLU A 450 -4.68 -4.69 46.36
N ARG A 451 -4.07 -5.10 45.23
CA ARG A 451 -3.32 -6.37 45.17
C ARG A 451 -2.08 -6.36 44.28
N GLY A 452 -0.99 -6.88 44.82
CA GLY A 452 0.20 -7.24 44.05
C GLY A 452 -0.02 -8.50 43.22
N VAL A 453 -0.32 -9.64 43.85
CA VAL A 453 -0.62 -10.91 43.17
C VAL A 453 -1.93 -11.49 43.71
N SER A 454 -2.86 -11.83 42.83
CA SER A 454 -4.17 -12.39 43.19
C SER A 454 -4.44 -13.70 42.46
N LEU A 455 -4.80 -14.73 43.23
CA LEU A 455 -5.13 -16.07 42.75
C LEU A 455 -6.59 -16.41 43.11
N THR A 456 -7.42 -16.75 42.13
CA THR A 456 -8.77 -17.30 42.39
C THR A 456 -8.81 -18.80 42.12
N ARG A 457 -8.28 -19.20 40.96
CA ARG A 457 -8.01 -20.59 40.55
C ARG A 457 -6.73 -20.54 39.71
N GLY A 458 -5.90 -21.59 39.73
CA GLY A 458 -4.62 -21.58 39.00
C GLY A 458 -3.39 -21.51 39.91
N GLN A 459 -2.24 -21.14 39.33
CA GLN A 459 -0.94 -21.19 40.00
C GLN A 459 -0.11 -19.94 39.72
N ALA A 460 0.54 -19.40 40.75
CA ALA A 460 1.64 -18.45 40.59
C ALA A 460 2.88 -18.99 41.30
N LEU A 461 4.01 -18.99 40.59
CA LEU A 461 5.34 -19.23 41.14
C LEU A 461 6.14 -17.93 41.07
N LEU A 462 6.70 -17.50 42.20
CA LEU A 462 7.46 -16.26 42.32
C LEU A 462 8.83 -16.62 42.91
N ASP A 463 9.90 -16.37 42.16
CA ASP A 463 11.28 -16.59 42.57
C ASP A 463 12.07 -15.27 42.47
N ASP A 464 12.67 -14.83 43.58
CA ASP A 464 13.41 -13.56 43.68
C ASP A 464 12.65 -12.29 43.22
N VAL A 465 11.33 -12.23 43.49
CA VAL A 465 10.46 -11.12 43.07
C VAL A 465 10.26 -10.10 44.19
N SER A 466 10.51 -8.82 43.91
CA SER A 466 10.17 -7.71 44.82
C SER A 466 8.72 -7.28 44.63
N ILE A 467 7.94 -7.18 45.71
CA ILE A 467 6.55 -6.71 45.67
C ILE A 467 6.41 -5.49 46.59
N THR A 468 6.02 -4.35 46.02
CA THR A 468 5.85 -3.08 46.74
C THR A 468 4.43 -2.55 46.54
N GLY A 469 3.73 -2.24 47.62
CA GLY A 469 2.34 -1.76 47.61
C GLY A 469 2.18 -0.36 48.22
N PRO A 470 0.93 0.16 48.30
CA PRO A 470 0.64 1.52 48.78
C PRO A 470 0.71 1.69 50.32
N GLY A 471 1.18 0.68 51.07
CA GLY A 471 1.21 0.68 52.54
C GLY A 471 0.05 -0.13 53.14
N ASP A 472 -0.63 0.42 54.15
CA ASP A 472 -1.57 -0.30 55.03
C ASP A 472 -2.87 -0.78 54.34
N GLU A 473 -3.15 -0.34 53.11
CA GLU A 473 -4.39 -0.63 52.39
C GLU A 473 -4.25 -1.75 51.32
N GLY A 474 -3.01 -2.13 50.97
CA GLY A 474 -2.73 -3.09 49.90
C GLY A 474 -2.38 -4.49 50.40
N THR A 475 -2.79 -5.53 49.68
CA THR A 475 -2.37 -6.92 49.94
C THR A 475 -1.30 -7.35 48.93
N GLY A 476 -0.11 -7.70 49.39
CA GLY A 476 0.98 -8.17 48.52
C GLY A 476 0.60 -9.41 47.69
N CYS A 477 0.27 -10.52 48.35
CA CYS A 477 -0.18 -11.75 47.71
C CYS A 477 -1.48 -12.25 48.34
N MET A 478 -2.48 -12.55 47.53
CA MET A 478 -3.80 -13.04 47.97
C MET A 478 -4.18 -14.31 47.21
N GLN A 479 -4.67 -15.31 47.94
CA GLN A 479 -5.36 -16.46 47.37
C GLN A 479 -6.81 -16.49 47.88
N ARG A 480 -7.79 -16.45 46.98
CA ARG A 480 -9.20 -16.62 47.32
C ARG A 480 -9.53 -18.11 47.35
N GLY A 481 -9.94 -18.60 48.52
CA GLY A 481 -10.52 -19.93 48.66
C GLY A 481 -11.90 -20.01 48.01
N ARG A 482 -12.35 -21.22 47.64
CA ARG A 482 -13.75 -21.44 47.23
C ARG A 482 -14.66 -21.11 48.43
N GLU A 483 -15.54 -20.12 48.29
CA GLU A 483 -16.78 -20.14 49.08
C GLU A 483 -17.56 -21.39 48.64
N ARG A 484 -17.89 -22.25 49.62
CA ARG A 484 -18.51 -23.55 49.40
C ARG A 484 -19.97 -23.42 48.99
#